data_AF-A0AAD0KH20-F1
#
_entry.id   AF-A0AAD0KH20-F1
#
_cell.length_a   1.000
_cell.length_b   1.000
_cell.length_c   1.000
_cell.angle_alpha   90.00
_cell.angle_beta   90.00
_cell.angle_gamma   90.00
#
_symmetry.space_group_name_H-M   'P 1'
#
loop_
_entity.id
_entity.type
_entity.pdbx_description
1 polymer ?
#
loop_
_entity_poly.entity_id
_entity_poly.type
_entity_poly.pdbx_seq_one_letter_code
_entity_poly.pdbx_strand_id
1 'polypeptide(L)'
;MQTFLPYPDFRRSAEVLDPARLGKQRVETLQILRALELFDYGWSSHPAVTMWRGHTPALVAYGLAFVDVWTGEGRADSTAPMIAEFAPDVVGRAQSELAAQGLMPAWLGDDRLHRSHRSALLRKAPDFYGSVFDDVDDELPYFWPDPPVADTHDLDEPTRTVWIVRATSDDQYTEFRRRRIVGFGTESGIDADASSGAEASLRTLLKECSPGRRRGKDLRVLASFVADLKVGYQVAVVDPADPDVLARGQVVSDYEFSTRAATLTPHRRRVRWTGTLERTSVTPPALLQNPRTLFPVAVMQ
;
A
#
# COMPACT_ATOMS: atom_id res chain seq x y z
N MET A 1 -1.88 14.28 -7.19
CA MET A 1 -1.68 12.85 -7.46
C MET A 1 -2.14 12.59 -8.88
N GLN A 2 -1.23 12.54 -9.83
CA GLN A 2 -1.52 12.25 -11.24
C GLN A 2 -0.28 11.64 -11.92
N THR A 3 -0.46 10.95 -13.04
CA THR A 3 0.66 10.56 -13.91
C THR A 3 0.81 11.52 -15.08
N PHE A 4 2.01 11.60 -15.65
CA PHE A 4 2.28 12.34 -16.88
C PHE A 4 2.81 11.40 -17.97
N LEU A 5 1.97 11.15 -18.97
CA LEU A 5 2.32 10.33 -20.13
C LEU A 5 2.15 11.14 -21.42
N PRO A 6 3.01 12.15 -21.68
CA PRO A 6 3.00 12.88 -22.95
C PRO A 6 3.33 11.97 -24.15
N TYR A 7 3.91 10.79 -23.93
CA TYR A 7 4.21 9.78 -24.94
C TYR A 7 3.83 8.37 -24.45
N PRO A 8 3.61 7.39 -25.36
CA PRO A 8 3.36 6.00 -24.96
C PRO A 8 4.59 5.32 -24.36
N ASP A 9 5.79 5.79 -24.69
CA ASP A 9 7.04 5.32 -24.10
C ASP A 9 7.26 6.00 -22.74
N PHE A 10 7.45 5.19 -21.69
CA PHE A 10 7.58 5.68 -20.31
C PHE A 10 8.87 6.48 -20.11
N ARG A 11 9.97 6.03 -20.71
CA ARG A 11 11.27 6.70 -20.59
C ARG A 11 11.25 8.05 -21.30
N ARG A 12 10.76 8.10 -22.54
CA ARG A 12 10.56 9.34 -23.30
C ARG A 12 9.64 10.31 -22.56
N SER A 13 8.60 9.78 -21.91
CA SER A 13 7.72 10.58 -21.05
C SER A 13 8.43 11.15 -19.83
N ALA A 14 9.38 10.45 -19.24
CA ALA A 14 10.18 10.94 -18.13
C ALA A 14 11.22 11.98 -18.57
N GLU A 15 11.95 11.70 -19.65
CA GLU A 15 13.03 12.56 -20.19
C GLU A 15 12.54 13.95 -20.64
N VAL A 16 11.26 14.06 -21.00
CA VAL A 16 10.68 15.34 -21.44
C VAL A 16 10.20 16.23 -20.29
N LEU A 17 10.10 15.71 -19.06
CA LEU A 17 9.58 16.49 -17.94
C LEU A 17 10.64 17.44 -17.37
N ASP A 18 10.18 18.62 -16.96
CA ASP A 18 11.00 19.48 -16.10
C ASP A 18 11.28 18.83 -14.74
N PRO A 19 12.38 19.21 -14.06
CA PRO A 19 12.81 18.59 -12.82
C PRO A 19 11.73 18.53 -11.72
N ALA A 20 10.86 19.53 -11.64
CA ALA A 20 9.84 19.58 -10.59
C ALA A 20 8.77 18.51 -10.81
N ARG A 21 8.27 18.35 -12.06
CA ARG A 21 7.28 17.29 -12.34
C ARG A 21 7.93 15.92 -12.38
N LEU A 22 9.14 15.75 -12.93
CA LEU A 22 9.89 14.49 -12.88
C LEU A 22 10.05 13.98 -11.44
N GLY A 23 10.51 14.85 -10.53
CA GLY A 23 10.64 14.51 -9.11
C GLY A 23 9.31 14.13 -8.46
N LYS A 24 8.22 14.81 -8.84
CA LYS A 24 6.88 14.55 -8.31
C LYS A 24 6.31 13.21 -8.78
N GLN A 25 6.61 12.78 -10.00
CA GLN A 25 6.07 11.55 -10.58
C GLN A 25 6.49 10.30 -9.81
N ARG A 26 7.70 10.27 -9.23
CA ARG A 26 8.14 9.17 -8.34
C ARG A 26 7.22 9.00 -7.13
N VAL A 27 6.94 10.10 -6.43
CA VAL A 27 6.10 10.11 -5.23
C VAL A 27 4.63 9.83 -5.57
N GLU A 28 4.11 10.44 -6.65
CA GLU A 28 2.72 10.24 -7.05
C GLU A 28 2.46 8.83 -7.59
N THR A 29 3.44 8.20 -8.25
CA THR A 29 3.35 6.79 -8.64
C THR A 29 3.19 5.89 -7.42
N LEU A 30 4.02 6.07 -6.40
CA LEU A 30 3.91 5.32 -5.15
C LEU A 30 2.56 5.56 -4.43
N GLN A 31 2.02 6.77 -4.50
CA GLN A 31 0.69 7.07 -3.96
C GLN A 31 -0.42 6.34 -4.72
N ILE A 32 -0.34 6.27 -6.05
CA ILE A 32 -1.32 5.55 -6.89
C ILE A 32 -1.23 4.03 -6.64
N LEU A 33 -0.02 3.46 -6.60
CA LEU A 33 0.18 2.03 -6.25
C LEU A 33 -0.46 1.69 -4.89
N ARG A 34 -0.27 2.55 -3.89
CA ARG A 34 -0.90 2.38 -2.58
C ARG A 34 -2.43 2.52 -2.62
N ALA A 35 -2.95 3.44 -3.43
CA ALA A 35 -4.39 3.62 -3.61
C ALA A 35 -5.06 2.46 -4.35
N LEU A 36 -4.32 1.76 -5.22
CA LEU A 36 -4.78 0.57 -5.92
C LEU A 36 -4.80 -0.64 -5.00
N GLU A 37 -3.71 -0.87 -4.25
CA GLU A 37 -3.46 -2.18 -3.62
C GLU A 37 -3.67 -2.21 -2.10
N LEU A 38 -3.65 -1.06 -1.42
CA LEU A 38 -3.79 -1.01 0.03
C LEU A 38 -5.22 -0.63 0.46
N PHE A 39 -5.80 -1.48 1.30
CA PHE A 39 -7.18 -1.33 1.75
C PHE A 39 -7.41 -0.11 2.68
N ASP A 40 -8.49 0.65 2.43
CA ASP A 40 -8.80 2.01 2.93
C ASP A 40 -7.67 3.05 2.71
N TYR A 41 -6.80 2.88 1.70
CA TYR A 41 -5.97 4.01 1.28
C TYR A 41 -6.86 5.06 0.58
N GLY A 42 -6.57 6.35 0.81
CA GLY A 42 -7.35 7.43 0.23
C GLY A 42 -7.24 7.48 -1.30
N TRP A 43 -8.12 8.24 -1.94
CA TRP A 43 -8.06 8.56 -3.38
C TRP A 43 -8.36 7.43 -4.36
N SER A 44 -8.98 6.33 -3.91
CA SER A 44 -9.35 5.19 -4.77
C SER A 44 -10.29 5.54 -5.95
N SER A 45 -11.02 6.65 -5.84
CA SER A 45 -11.90 7.19 -6.90
C SER A 45 -11.24 8.26 -7.79
N HIS A 46 -9.96 8.60 -7.55
CA HIS A 46 -9.27 9.59 -8.35
C HIS A 46 -9.11 9.11 -9.80
N PRO A 47 -9.33 9.94 -10.83
CA PRO A 47 -9.28 9.51 -12.23
C PRO A 47 -7.98 8.78 -12.63
N ALA A 48 -6.83 9.31 -12.21
CA ALA A 48 -5.54 8.63 -12.45
C ALA A 48 -5.46 7.25 -11.78
N VAL A 49 -6.03 7.06 -10.59
CA VAL A 49 -6.05 5.74 -9.92
C VAL A 49 -6.96 4.79 -10.68
N THR A 50 -8.15 5.26 -11.07
CA THR A 50 -9.10 4.48 -11.86
C THR A 50 -8.50 4.03 -13.20
N MET A 51 -7.78 4.90 -13.89
CA MET A 51 -7.08 4.59 -15.16
C MET A 51 -6.07 3.44 -15.03
N TRP A 52 -5.35 3.37 -13.90
CA TRP A 52 -4.31 2.35 -13.65
C TRP A 52 -4.84 1.06 -13.00
N ARG A 53 -6.14 0.96 -12.72
CA ARG A 53 -6.73 -0.21 -12.06
C ARG A 53 -6.51 -1.47 -12.89
N GLY A 54 -6.05 -2.55 -12.25
CA GLY A 54 -5.71 -3.81 -12.92
C GLY A 54 -4.35 -3.83 -13.63
N HIS A 55 -3.58 -2.74 -13.57
CA HIS A 55 -2.31 -2.60 -14.30
C HIS A 55 -1.12 -2.26 -13.38
N THR A 56 -1.12 -2.82 -12.17
CA THR A 56 -0.05 -2.60 -11.17
C THR A 56 1.35 -2.90 -11.70
N PRO A 57 1.61 -4.02 -12.40
CA PRO A 57 2.91 -4.26 -13.03
C PRO A 57 3.35 -3.15 -13.99
N ALA A 58 2.43 -2.63 -14.83
CA ALA A 58 2.74 -1.54 -15.74
C ALA A 58 3.01 -0.22 -15.02
N LEU A 59 2.28 0.07 -13.94
CA LEU A 59 2.50 1.26 -13.12
C LEU A 59 3.84 1.21 -12.37
N VAL A 60 4.26 0.01 -11.92
CA VAL A 60 5.61 -0.19 -11.36
C VAL A 60 6.67 0.12 -12.41
N ALA A 61 6.54 -0.44 -13.63
CA ALA A 61 7.47 -0.17 -14.72
C ALA A 61 7.52 1.34 -15.10
N TYR A 62 6.37 2.01 -15.13
CA TYR A 62 6.28 3.46 -15.29
C TYR A 62 7.06 4.19 -14.19
N GLY A 63 6.81 3.87 -12.93
CA GLY A 63 7.48 4.52 -11.80
C GLY A 63 9.00 4.36 -11.84
N LEU A 64 9.48 3.14 -12.14
CA LEU A 64 10.91 2.85 -12.22
C LEU A 64 11.59 3.58 -13.39
N ALA A 65 10.95 3.71 -14.56
CA ALA A 65 11.48 4.51 -15.65
C ALA A 65 11.69 5.99 -15.26
N PHE A 66 10.78 6.56 -14.46
CA PHE A 66 10.92 7.93 -13.94
C PHE A 66 12.01 8.04 -12.87
N VAL A 67 12.19 7.00 -12.04
CA VAL A 67 13.31 6.93 -11.08
C VAL A 67 14.65 6.85 -11.82
N ASP A 68 14.75 6.07 -12.89
CA ASP A 68 15.98 5.90 -13.65
C ASP A 68 16.45 7.22 -14.27
N VAL A 69 15.54 7.99 -14.90
CA VAL A 69 15.87 9.32 -15.43
C VAL A 69 16.26 10.28 -14.31
N TRP A 70 15.52 10.27 -13.19
CA TRP A 70 15.82 11.14 -12.05
C TRP A 70 17.20 10.87 -11.43
N THR A 71 17.55 9.59 -11.24
CA THR A 71 18.82 9.19 -10.63
C THR A 71 19.98 9.29 -11.62
N GLY A 72 19.74 9.09 -12.92
CA GLY A 72 20.69 9.34 -13.99
C GLY A 72 21.19 10.78 -14.05
N GLU A 73 20.38 11.75 -13.58
CA GLU A 73 20.78 13.16 -13.41
C GLU A 73 21.53 13.44 -12.09
N GLY A 74 21.92 12.41 -11.35
CA GLY A 74 22.71 12.53 -10.11
C GLY A 74 21.89 12.90 -8.87
N ARG A 75 20.55 12.78 -8.92
CA ARG A 75 19.67 13.13 -7.80
C ARG A 75 19.32 11.90 -6.96
N ALA A 76 19.28 12.05 -5.64
CA ALA A 76 18.94 10.97 -4.72
C ALA A 76 17.47 10.52 -4.85
N ASP A 77 17.23 9.22 -4.69
CA ASP A 77 15.91 8.61 -4.67
C ASP A 77 15.76 7.64 -3.49
N SER A 78 14.54 7.54 -2.96
CA SER A 78 14.15 6.58 -1.93
C SER A 78 12.86 5.83 -2.28
N THR A 79 12.32 6.05 -3.49
CA THR A 79 11.01 5.52 -3.90
C THR A 79 11.13 4.22 -4.70
N ALA A 80 12.23 4.01 -5.44
CA ALA A 80 12.48 2.80 -6.23
C ALA A 80 12.21 1.50 -5.47
N PRO A 81 12.80 1.25 -4.29
CA PRO A 81 12.57 -0.01 -3.57
C PRO A 81 11.11 -0.15 -3.13
N MET A 82 10.44 0.95 -2.78
CA MET A 82 9.02 0.93 -2.40
C MET A 82 8.10 0.69 -3.60
N ILE A 83 8.45 1.21 -4.78
CA ILE A 83 7.70 0.98 -6.03
C ILE A 83 7.88 -0.47 -6.49
N ALA A 84 9.12 -0.96 -6.50
CA ALA A 84 9.48 -2.32 -6.92
C ALA A 84 8.75 -3.41 -6.13
N GLU A 85 8.50 -3.20 -4.83
CA GLU A 85 7.82 -4.19 -3.98
C GLU A 85 6.41 -4.56 -4.47
N PHE A 86 5.73 -3.69 -5.24
CA PHE A 86 4.38 -3.96 -5.74
C PHE A 86 4.35 -4.98 -6.90
N ALA A 87 5.43 -5.09 -7.67
CA ALA A 87 5.58 -6.05 -8.77
C ALA A 87 7.07 -6.33 -8.99
N PRO A 88 7.72 -7.15 -8.13
CA PRO A 88 9.16 -7.38 -8.20
C PRO A 88 9.59 -8.09 -9.49
N ASP A 89 8.69 -8.84 -10.10
CA ASP A 89 8.88 -9.59 -11.34
C ASP A 89 9.05 -8.72 -12.60
N VAL A 90 8.65 -7.44 -12.54
CA VAL A 90 8.86 -6.49 -13.66
C VAL A 90 10.13 -5.64 -13.52
N VAL A 91 10.81 -5.71 -12.38
CA VAL A 91 12.00 -4.88 -12.12
C VAL A 91 13.10 -5.23 -13.11
N GLY A 92 13.65 -4.20 -13.77
CA GLY A 92 14.72 -4.35 -14.76
C GLY A 92 14.27 -4.87 -16.13
N ARG A 93 12.98 -5.10 -16.34
CA ARG A 93 12.43 -5.57 -17.62
C ARG A 93 12.07 -4.39 -18.53
N ALA A 94 12.30 -4.55 -19.83
CA ALA A 94 11.96 -3.51 -20.81
C ALA A 94 10.43 -3.39 -21.00
N GLN A 95 9.95 -2.17 -21.26
CA GLN A 95 8.52 -1.92 -21.51
C GLN A 95 7.98 -2.79 -22.67
N SER A 96 8.78 -3.02 -23.71
CA SER A 96 8.42 -3.87 -24.85
C SER A 96 8.20 -5.34 -24.48
N GLU A 97 8.97 -5.87 -23.51
CA GLU A 97 8.78 -7.24 -23.02
C GLU A 97 7.47 -7.38 -22.25
N LEU A 98 7.15 -6.39 -21.42
CA LEU A 98 5.91 -6.35 -20.66
C LEU A 98 4.70 -6.20 -21.60
N ALA A 99 4.84 -5.38 -22.66
CA ALA A 99 3.83 -5.27 -23.70
C ALA A 99 3.60 -6.59 -24.43
N ALA A 100 4.66 -7.33 -24.77
CA ALA A 100 4.57 -8.65 -25.40
C ALA A 100 3.87 -9.69 -24.51
N GLN A 101 3.85 -9.49 -23.19
CA GLN A 101 3.14 -10.32 -22.22
C GLN A 101 1.71 -9.84 -21.93
N GLY A 102 1.23 -8.79 -22.60
CA GLY A 102 -0.11 -8.25 -22.38
C GLY A 102 -0.27 -7.51 -21.04
N LEU A 103 0.83 -7.13 -20.39
CA LEU A 103 0.79 -6.43 -19.09
C LEU A 103 0.54 -4.92 -19.24
N MET A 104 0.63 -4.38 -20.46
CA MET A 104 0.40 -2.96 -20.72
C MET A 104 -1.10 -2.63 -20.81
N PRO A 105 -1.54 -1.47 -20.29
CA PRO A 105 -2.91 -1.03 -20.46
C PRO A 105 -3.27 -0.82 -21.93
N ALA A 106 -4.49 -1.22 -22.33
CA ALA A 106 -4.96 -1.05 -23.71
C ALA A 106 -5.07 0.41 -24.16
N TRP A 107 -5.20 1.34 -23.21
CA TRP A 107 -5.24 2.78 -23.47
C TRP A 107 -3.85 3.39 -23.74
N LEU A 108 -2.76 2.68 -23.46
CA LEU A 108 -1.41 3.18 -23.70
C LEU A 108 -1.14 3.23 -25.20
N GLY A 109 -0.94 4.43 -25.73
CA GLY A 109 -0.90 4.69 -27.18
C GLY A 109 -2.13 5.44 -27.72
N ASP A 110 -3.19 5.63 -26.92
CA ASP A 110 -4.31 6.49 -27.31
C ASP A 110 -3.84 7.95 -27.35
N ASP A 111 -3.84 8.53 -28.55
CA ASP A 111 -3.35 9.89 -28.76
C ASP A 111 -4.18 10.94 -27.99
N ARG A 112 -5.46 10.68 -27.68
CA ARG A 112 -6.28 11.59 -26.87
C ARG A 112 -5.71 11.72 -25.45
N LEU A 113 -5.26 10.61 -24.87
CA LEU A 113 -4.59 10.61 -23.57
C LEU A 113 -3.31 11.43 -23.66
N HIS A 114 -2.41 11.05 -24.57
CA HIS A 114 -1.09 11.67 -24.67
C HIS A 114 -1.16 13.18 -24.95
N ARG A 115 -2.02 13.61 -25.87
CA ARG A 115 -2.26 15.04 -26.17
C ARG A 115 -2.79 15.80 -24.97
N SER A 116 -3.75 15.23 -24.22
CA SER A 116 -4.29 15.90 -23.03
C SER A 116 -3.24 16.09 -21.94
N HIS A 117 -2.30 15.13 -21.80
CA HIS A 117 -1.17 15.24 -20.87
C HIS A 117 -0.13 16.26 -21.36
N ARG A 118 0.17 16.32 -22.67
CA ARG A 118 1.02 17.38 -23.26
C ARG A 118 0.42 18.77 -23.00
N SER A 119 -0.87 18.96 -23.28
CA SER A 119 -1.60 20.21 -23.02
C SER A 119 -1.58 20.61 -21.54
N ALA A 120 -1.79 19.65 -20.63
CA ALA A 120 -1.73 19.92 -19.19
C ALA A 120 -0.33 20.30 -18.70
N LEU A 121 0.73 19.73 -19.28
CA LEU A 121 2.12 20.11 -18.99
C LEU A 121 2.41 21.51 -19.51
N LEU A 122 2.00 21.82 -20.74
CA LEU A 122 2.13 23.15 -21.35
C LEU A 122 1.50 24.23 -20.47
N ARG A 123 0.26 24.03 -20.03
CA ARG A 123 -0.43 24.95 -19.09
C ARG A 123 0.30 25.13 -17.76
N LYS A 124 1.00 24.10 -17.29
CA LYS A 124 1.71 24.11 -16.01
C LYS A 124 3.05 24.85 -16.09
N ALA A 125 3.74 24.82 -17.22
CA ALA A 125 5.00 25.54 -17.44
C ALA A 125 5.19 25.89 -18.93
N PRO A 126 4.51 26.95 -19.43
CA PRO A 126 4.52 27.31 -20.84
C PRO A 126 5.93 27.51 -21.41
N ASP A 127 6.79 28.20 -20.67
CA ASP A 127 8.16 28.51 -21.11
C ASP A 127 9.04 27.26 -21.28
N PHE A 128 8.79 26.21 -20.50
CA PHE A 128 9.57 24.97 -20.57
C PHE A 128 9.06 24.05 -21.69
N TYR A 129 7.74 23.94 -21.83
CA TYR A 129 7.12 22.97 -22.74
C TYR A 129 6.74 23.55 -24.11
N GLY A 130 6.71 24.87 -24.29
CA GLY A 130 6.22 25.51 -25.52
C GLY A 130 7.05 25.18 -26.77
N SER A 131 8.36 24.94 -26.62
CA SER A 131 9.21 24.47 -27.71
C SER A 131 9.23 22.95 -27.87
N VAL A 132 8.66 22.23 -26.90
CA VAL A 132 8.68 20.77 -26.81
C VAL A 132 7.38 20.16 -27.33
N PHE A 133 6.26 20.83 -27.10
CA PHE A 133 4.92 20.44 -27.51
C PHE A 133 4.32 21.51 -28.43
N ASP A 134 4.76 21.52 -29.69
CA ASP A 134 4.25 22.41 -30.73
C ASP A 134 2.99 21.86 -31.44
N ASP A 135 2.55 20.66 -31.04
CA ASP A 135 1.45 19.91 -31.65
C ASP A 135 0.10 20.03 -30.92
N VAL A 136 0.07 20.72 -29.77
CA VAL A 136 -1.11 20.86 -28.92
C VAL A 136 -1.25 22.26 -28.33
N ASP A 137 -2.51 22.71 -28.20
CA ASP A 137 -2.86 23.90 -27.42
C ASP A 137 -2.95 23.58 -25.92
N ASP A 138 -2.82 24.58 -25.05
CA ASP A 138 -2.87 24.43 -23.59
C ASP A 138 -4.30 24.38 -23.01
N GLU A 139 -5.33 24.34 -23.87
CA GLU A 139 -6.75 24.37 -23.49
C GLU A 139 -7.39 22.97 -23.33
N LEU A 140 -6.74 21.89 -23.77
CA LEU A 140 -7.35 20.56 -23.74
C LEU A 140 -7.59 20.09 -22.29
N PRO A 141 -8.80 19.62 -21.96
CA PRO A 141 -9.05 18.97 -20.68
C PRO A 141 -8.33 17.62 -20.62
N TYR A 142 -8.03 17.13 -19.41
CA TYR A 142 -7.52 15.77 -19.26
C TYR A 142 -8.51 14.75 -19.85
N PHE A 143 -7.99 13.87 -20.69
CA PHE A 143 -8.69 12.68 -21.11
C PHE A 143 -8.31 11.53 -20.17
N TRP A 144 -9.29 10.91 -19.54
CA TRP A 144 -9.11 9.72 -18.70
C TRP A 144 -9.83 8.55 -19.36
N PRO A 145 -9.13 7.47 -19.72
CA PRO A 145 -9.76 6.29 -20.29
C PRO A 145 -10.59 5.58 -19.22
N ASP A 146 -11.62 4.86 -19.67
CA ASP A 146 -12.42 4.04 -18.77
C ASP A 146 -11.53 2.97 -18.11
N PRO A 147 -11.78 2.66 -16.82
CA PRO A 147 -11.08 1.54 -16.19
C PRO A 147 -11.39 0.26 -16.97
N PRO A 148 -10.45 -0.68 -17.09
CA PRO A 148 -10.76 -1.99 -17.64
C PRO A 148 -11.92 -2.61 -16.85
N VAL A 149 -12.75 -3.40 -17.53
CA VAL A 149 -13.69 -4.28 -16.84
C VAL A 149 -12.84 -5.17 -15.95
N ALA A 150 -13.04 -5.07 -14.64
CA ALA A 150 -12.22 -5.80 -13.69
C ALA A 150 -12.40 -7.30 -13.96
N ASP A 151 -11.36 -7.95 -14.49
CA ASP A 151 -11.20 -9.37 -14.26
C ASP A 151 -10.93 -9.48 -12.76
N THR A 152 -11.91 -10.01 -12.04
CA THR A 152 -11.71 -10.46 -10.68
C THR A 152 -10.60 -11.50 -10.74
N HIS A 153 -9.39 -11.14 -10.31
CA HIS A 153 -8.40 -12.14 -10.00
C HIS A 153 -9.02 -13.07 -8.97
N ASP A 154 -9.28 -14.31 -9.35
CA ASP A 154 -9.63 -15.38 -8.42
C ASP A 154 -8.48 -15.48 -7.43
N LEU A 155 -8.74 -15.11 -6.18
CA LEU A 155 -7.82 -15.26 -5.05
C LEU A 155 -7.69 -16.74 -4.62
N ASP A 156 -8.02 -17.68 -5.51
CA ASP A 156 -8.21 -19.10 -5.22
C ASP A 156 -6.92 -19.94 -5.33
N GLU A 157 -5.74 -19.32 -5.43
CA GLU A 157 -4.53 -20.04 -5.04
C GLU A 157 -4.50 -20.19 -3.51
N PRO A 158 -4.32 -21.41 -2.97
CA PRO A 158 -4.24 -21.63 -1.53
C PRO A 158 -2.94 -21.07 -0.97
N THR A 159 -2.88 -19.74 -0.86
CA THR A 159 -1.82 -19.03 -0.15
C THR A 159 -2.05 -19.18 1.34
N ARG A 160 -0.98 -19.41 2.09
CA ARG A 160 -1.09 -19.48 3.55
C ARG A 160 -1.32 -18.05 4.06
N THR A 161 -2.47 -17.78 4.67
CA THR A 161 -2.72 -16.48 5.29
C THR A 161 -1.91 -16.31 6.57
N VAL A 162 -1.17 -15.22 6.67
CA VAL A 162 -0.47 -14.78 7.90
C VAL A 162 -1.04 -13.42 8.31
N TRP A 163 -1.39 -13.27 9.60
CA TRP A 163 -1.86 -12.00 10.13
C TRP A 163 -0.68 -11.14 10.59
N ILE A 164 -0.50 -9.99 9.95
CA ILE A 164 0.53 -9.03 10.34
C ILE A 164 0.01 -8.21 11.51
N VAL A 165 0.77 -8.17 12.60
CA VAL A 165 0.52 -7.32 13.76
C VAL A 165 1.68 -6.34 13.90
N ARG A 166 1.43 -5.03 13.82
CA ARG A 166 2.47 -4.02 14.04
C ARG A 166 2.42 -3.50 15.46
N ALA A 167 3.56 -3.56 16.13
CA ALA A 167 3.75 -2.82 17.37
C ALA A 167 3.72 -1.31 17.07
N THR A 168 3.18 -0.52 17.99
CA THR A 168 3.14 0.95 17.90
C THR A 168 4.41 1.60 18.47
N SER A 169 5.25 0.82 19.15
CA SER A 169 6.56 1.24 19.68
C SER A 169 7.51 0.04 19.88
N ASP A 170 8.80 0.32 20.01
CA ASP A 170 9.85 -0.67 20.32
C ASP A 170 9.60 -1.37 21.67
N ASP A 171 9.05 -0.64 22.64
CA ASP A 171 8.68 -1.20 23.94
C ASP A 171 7.54 -2.21 23.83
N GLN A 172 6.54 -1.91 23.00
CA GLN A 172 5.43 -2.84 22.75
C GLN A 172 5.92 -4.07 21.97
N TYR A 173 6.79 -3.90 20.98
CA TYR A 173 7.45 -5.00 20.29
C TYR A 173 8.23 -5.89 21.27
N THR A 174 9.02 -5.28 22.15
CA THR A 174 9.76 -5.99 23.21
C THR A 174 8.82 -6.72 24.15
N GLU A 175 7.68 -6.12 24.51
CA GLU A 175 6.65 -6.76 25.31
C GLU A 175 6.08 -8.00 24.60
N PHE A 176 5.74 -7.90 23.30
CA PHE A 176 5.26 -9.03 22.51
C PHE A 176 6.22 -10.22 22.58
N ARG A 177 7.51 -9.96 22.35
CA ARG A 177 8.55 -10.99 22.35
C ARG A 177 8.73 -11.59 23.74
N ARG A 178 8.91 -10.76 24.78
CA ARG A 178 9.18 -11.19 26.15
C ARG A 178 8.01 -11.95 26.77
N ARG A 179 6.79 -11.43 26.61
CA ARG A 179 5.58 -12.01 27.23
C ARG A 179 4.89 -13.05 26.35
N ARG A 180 5.39 -13.28 25.13
CA ARG A 180 4.81 -14.22 24.16
C ARG A 180 3.35 -13.88 23.86
N ILE A 181 3.11 -12.62 23.52
CA ILE A 181 1.79 -12.08 23.19
C ILE A 181 1.86 -11.24 21.92
N VAL A 182 0.72 -10.99 21.32
CA VAL A 182 0.50 -9.90 20.36
C VAL A 182 -0.81 -9.21 20.71
N GLY A 183 -0.99 -7.96 20.28
CA GLY A 183 -2.21 -7.25 20.58
C GLY A 183 -2.07 -5.74 20.40
N PHE A 184 -2.93 -5.01 21.10
CA PHE A 184 -3.04 -3.56 20.95
C PHE A 184 -3.14 -2.88 22.31
N GLY A 185 -2.75 -1.61 22.30
CA GLY A 185 -3.06 -0.65 23.36
C GLY A 185 -4.54 -0.26 23.34
N THR A 186 -4.84 0.87 23.94
CA THR A 186 -6.19 1.45 24.00
C THR A 186 -6.40 2.54 22.94
N GLU A 187 -5.66 2.49 21.82
CA GLU A 187 -5.75 3.48 20.73
C GLU A 187 -7.13 3.51 20.08
N SER A 188 -7.90 2.43 20.21
CA SER A 188 -9.32 2.37 19.82
C SER A 188 -10.22 3.27 20.68
N GLY A 189 -9.77 3.65 21.89
CA GLY A 189 -10.56 4.29 22.94
C GLY A 189 -11.33 3.33 23.84
N ILE A 190 -11.19 2.03 23.62
CA ILE A 190 -11.72 1.00 24.51
C ILE A 190 -10.59 0.62 25.48
N ASP A 191 -10.80 0.92 26.76
CA ASP A 191 -9.93 0.49 27.87
C ASP A 191 -10.71 -0.47 28.77
N ALA A 192 -11.33 -1.48 28.13
CA ALA A 192 -12.19 -2.46 28.78
C ALA A 192 -12.20 -3.77 27.98
N ASP A 193 -12.79 -4.81 28.57
CA ASP A 193 -12.94 -6.10 27.91
C ASP A 193 -13.84 -6.00 26.66
N ALA A 194 -13.25 -6.23 25.49
CA ALA A 194 -13.88 -6.16 24.17
C ALA A 194 -14.42 -7.51 23.67
N SER A 195 -14.49 -8.56 24.49
CA SER A 195 -14.87 -9.92 24.11
C SER A 195 -16.24 -10.05 23.45
N SER A 196 -17.14 -9.08 23.65
CA SER A 196 -18.44 -9.01 22.98
C SER A 196 -18.36 -8.79 21.45
N GLY A 197 -17.15 -8.54 20.92
CA GLY A 197 -16.62 -8.90 19.59
C GLY A 197 -17.27 -8.31 18.34
N ALA A 198 -18.58 -8.13 18.30
CA ALA A 198 -19.29 -7.53 17.18
C ALA A 198 -19.01 -6.03 17.13
N GLU A 199 -18.76 -5.48 15.94
CA GLU A 199 -18.50 -4.06 15.76
C GLU A 199 -19.63 -3.19 16.35
N ALA A 200 -20.89 -3.63 16.24
CA ALA A 200 -22.03 -2.97 16.86
C ALA A 200 -21.90 -2.87 18.40
N SER A 201 -21.50 -3.95 19.06
CA SER A 201 -21.26 -4.00 20.51
C SER A 201 -20.08 -3.10 20.91
N LEU A 202 -18.98 -3.16 20.14
CA LEU A 202 -17.80 -2.32 20.38
C LEU A 202 -18.09 -0.83 20.18
N ARG A 203 -19.01 -0.46 19.29
CA ARG A 203 -19.47 0.94 19.15
C ARG A 203 -20.20 1.44 20.39
N THR A 204 -20.96 0.58 21.07
CA THR A 204 -21.60 0.92 22.34
C THR A 204 -20.54 1.05 23.43
N LEU A 205 -19.64 0.08 23.54
CA LEU A 205 -18.55 0.08 24.52
C LEU A 205 -17.64 1.32 24.37
N LEU A 206 -17.32 1.74 23.15
CA LEU A 206 -16.54 2.96 22.90
C LEU A 206 -17.23 4.21 23.47
N LYS A 207 -18.56 4.33 23.37
CA LYS A 207 -19.29 5.48 23.92
C LYS A 207 -19.24 5.50 25.45
N GLU A 208 -19.21 4.34 26.07
CA GLU A 208 -19.11 4.19 27.52
C GLU A 208 -17.70 4.50 28.02
N CYS A 209 -16.67 3.94 27.38
CA CYS A 209 -15.27 4.12 27.77
C CYS A 209 -14.70 5.51 27.43
N SER A 210 -15.11 6.10 26.31
CA SER A 210 -14.56 7.38 25.80
C SER A 210 -15.65 8.26 25.18
N PRO A 211 -16.52 8.88 26.01
CA PRO A 211 -17.56 9.79 25.52
C PRO A 211 -16.98 10.91 24.64
N GLY A 212 -17.50 11.06 23.43
CA GLY A 212 -17.07 12.10 22.47
C GLY A 212 -15.94 11.69 21.53
N ARG A 213 -15.30 10.53 21.71
CA ARG A 213 -14.28 10.04 20.76
C ARG A 213 -14.93 9.64 19.44
N ARG A 214 -14.42 10.18 18.34
CA ARG A 214 -14.88 9.81 17.00
C ARG A 214 -14.41 8.40 16.66
N ARG A 215 -15.29 7.64 16.00
CA ARG A 215 -14.97 6.32 15.45
C ARG A 215 -13.79 6.43 14.49
N GLY A 216 -12.89 5.47 14.55
CA GLY A 216 -11.67 5.48 13.74
C GLY A 216 -11.24 4.09 13.29
N LYS A 217 -10.17 4.06 12.50
CA LYS A 217 -9.51 2.85 12.00
C LYS A 217 -9.18 1.86 13.11
N ASP A 218 -8.79 2.35 14.29
CA ASP A 218 -8.32 1.52 15.40
C ASP A 218 -9.46 0.71 16.05
N LEU A 219 -10.71 1.21 15.98
CA LEU A 219 -11.89 0.44 16.42
C LEU A 219 -12.16 -0.75 15.49
N ARG A 220 -11.98 -0.57 14.17
CA ARG A 220 -12.13 -1.66 13.19
C ARG A 220 -11.04 -2.71 13.33
N VAL A 221 -9.81 -2.26 13.61
CA VAL A 221 -8.69 -3.15 13.93
C VAL A 221 -9.00 -3.99 15.16
N LEU A 222 -9.44 -3.36 16.26
CA LEU A 222 -9.80 -4.08 17.48
C LEU A 222 -10.97 -5.06 17.23
N ALA A 223 -11.99 -4.65 16.47
CA ALA A 223 -13.08 -5.55 16.08
C ALA A 223 -12.56 -6.80 15.34
N SER A 224 -11.69 -6.61 14.34
CA SER A 224 -11.10 -7.74 13.59
C SER A 224 -10.23 -8.63 14.47
N PHE A 225 -9.49 -8.05 15.42
CA PHE A 225 -8.67 -8.81 16.36
C PHE A 225 -9.47 -9.72 17.30
N VAL A 226 -10.62 -9.22 17.77
CA VAL A 226 -11.51 -9.99 18.64
C VAL A 226 -12.28 -11.03 17.83
N ALA A 227 -12.86 -10.61 16.69
CA ALA A 227 -13.79 -11.42 15.92
C ALA A 227 -13.12 -12.40 14.94
N ASP A 228 -12.00 -12.04 14.32
CA ASP A 228 -11.49 -12.75 13.13
C ASP A 228 -10.19 -13.51 13.37
N LEU A 229 -9.29 -12.99 14.23
CA LEU A 229 -8.04 -13.69 14.57
C LEU A 229 -8.32 -14.83 15.56
N LYS A 230 -8.11 -16.08 15.17
CA LYS A 230 -8.44 -17.27 15.99
C LYS A 230 -7.21 -18.04 16.46
N VAL A 231 -7.41 -18.90 17.46
CA VAL A 231 -6.41 -19.90 17.89
C VAL A 231 -6.00 -20.76 16.69
N GLY A 232 -4.70 -21.04 16.57
CA GLY A 232 -4.13 -21.79 15.46
C GLY A 232 -3.67 -20.95 14.27
N TYR A 233 -4.17 -19.71 14.12
CA TYR A 233 -3.77 -18.83 13.03
C TYR A 233 -2.31 -18.39 13.18
N GLN A 234 -1.65 -18.16 12.05
CA GLN A 234 -0.31 -17.60 12.02
C GLN A 234 -0.36 -16.08 12.16
N VAL A 235 0.58 -15.55 12.93
CA VAL A 235 0.85 -14.12 13.05
C VAL A 235 2.31 -13.84 12.72
N ALA A 236 2.58 -12.64 12.22
CA ALA A 236 3.93 -12.11 12.06
C ALA A 236 3.98 -10.67 12.58
N VAL A 237 5.06 -10.33 13.28
CA VAL A 237 5.29 -8.98 13.82
C VAL A 237 6.51 -8.38 13.16
N VAL A 238 6.37 -7.17 12.63
CA VAL A 238 7.47 -6.42 12.04
C VAL A 238 8.43 -5.97 13.12
N ASP A 239 9.71 -6.31 12.97
CA ASP A 239 10.75 -5.81 13.86
C ASP A 239 11.02 -4.32 13.56
N PRO A 240 10.89 -3.41 14.53
CA PRO A 240 11.19 -1.99 14.31
C PRO A 240 12.66 -1.72 13.95
N ALA A 241 13.58 -2.59 14.37
CA ALA A 241 15.01 -2.47 14.07
C ALA A 241 15.39 -3.13 12.73
N ASP A 242 14.58 -4.07 12.24
CA ASP A 242 14.80 -4.78 10.98
C ASP A 242 13.45 -5.04 10.27
N PRO A 243 12.94 -4.07 9.49
CA PRO A 243 11.62 -4.17 8.87
C PRO A 243 11.51 -5.24 7.78
N ASP A 244 12.64 -5.84 7.39
CA ASP A 244 12.71 -6.90 6.38
C ASP A 244 12.51 -8.30 6.99
N VAL A 245 12.63 -8.45 8.32
CA VAL A 245 12.46 -9.72 9.01
C VAL A 245 11.31 -9.64 10.01
N LEU A 246 10.30 -10.47 9.83
CA LEU A 246 9.13 -10.51 10.70
C LEU A 246 9.22 -11.70 11.66
N ALA A 247 8.98 -11.45 12.95
CA ALA A 247 8.89 -12.51 13.96
C ALA A 247 7.58 -13.29 13.76
N ARG A 248 7.67 -14.57 13.37
CA ARG A 248 6.52 -15.42 13.06
C ARG A 248 6.11 -16.29 14.25
N GLY A 249 4.81 -16.39 14.50
CA GLY A 249 4.26 -17.22 15.57
C GLY A 249 2.86 -17.76 15.25
N GLN A 250 2.35 -18.59 16.16
CA GLN A 250 1.00 -19.12 16.12
C GLN A 250 0.21 -18.65 17.33
N VAL A 251 -1.03 -18.20 17.13
CA VAL A 251 -1.94 -17.85 18.21
C VAL A 251 -2.31 -19.09 19.02
N VAL A 252 -2.17 -19.04 20.34
CA VAL A 252 -2.42 -20.17 21.26
C VAL A 252 -3.45 -19.86 22.36
N SER A 253 -4.06 -18.67 22.34
CA SER A 253 -5.17 -18.34 23.24
C SER A 253 -6.28 -17.60 22.51
N ASP A 254 -7.47 -17.65 23.10
CA ASP A 254 -8.52 -16.70 22.80
C ASP A 254 -8.12 -15.27 23.21
N TYR A 255 -8.98 -14.32 22.85
CA TYR A 255 -8.81 -12.92 23.20
C TYR A 255 -8.81 -12.77 24.73
N GLU A 256 -7.89 -11.97 25.24
CA GLU A 256 -7.78 -11.61 26.64
C GLU A 256 -7.73 -10.08 26.78
N PHE A 257 -8.38 -9.54 27.81
CA PHE A 257 -8.15 -8.19 28.29
C PHE A 257 -7.40 -8.21 29.62
N SER A 258 -6.38 -7.37 29.78
CA SER A 258 -5.58 -7.32 31.00
C SER A 258 -5.17 -5.90 31.36
N THR A 259 -5.65 -5.44 32.51
CA THR A 259 -5.16 -4.22 33.17
C THR A 259 -4.04 -4.49 34.18
N ARG A 260 -3.58 -5.75 34.27
CA ARG A 260 -2.53 -6.16 35.21
C ARG A 260 -1.15 -5.68 34.75
N ALA A 261 -0.40 -5.07 35.68
CA ALA A 261 0.88 -4.41 35.45
C ALA A 261 0.78 -3.26 34.42
N ALA A 262 1.75 -2.35 34.40
CA ALA A 262 1.87 -1.36 33.33
C ALA A 262 2.18 -2.08 32.00
N THR A 263 1.16 -2.58 31.32
CA THR A 263 1.25 -3.24 30.01
C THR A 263 0.89 -2.24 28.92
N LEU A 264 1.59 -2.31 27.80
CA LEU A 264 1.26 -1.56 26.58
C LEU A 264 0.31 -2.36 25.69
N THR A 265 -0.04 -3.58 26.09
CA THR A 265 -0.82 -4.54 25.30
C THR A 265 -1.98 -5.14 26.12
N PRO A 266 -2.92 -4.31 26.61
CA PRO A 266 -4.06 -4.77 27.39
C PRO A 266 -5.01 -5.66 26.57
N HIS A 267 -5.25 -5.36 25.29
CA HIS A 267 -5.98 -6.24 24.38
C HIS A 267 -4.99 -7.21 23.75
N ARG A 268 -5.06 -8.51 24.07
CA ARG A 268 -4.00 -9.43 23.66
C ARG A 268 -4.45 -10.85 23.36
N ARG A 269 -3.56 -11.57 22.69
CA ARG A 269 -3.59 -13.02 22.52
C ARG A 269 -2.19 -13.56 22.78
N ARG A 270 -2.10 -14.76 23.36
CA ARG A 270 -0.84 -15.46 23.54
C ARG A 270 -0.39 -16.07 22.21
N VAL A 271 0.92 -16.05 22.00
CA VAL A 271 1.55 -16.51 20.77
C VAL A 271 2.71 -17.43 21.09
N ARG A 272 2.78 -18.55 20.40
CA ARG A 272 3.99 -19.39 20.36
C ARG A 272 4.82 -18.95 19.15
N TRP A 273 5.96 -18.31 19.39
CA TRP A 273 6.91 -17.95 18.34
C TRP A 273 7.50 -19.22 17.70
N THR A 274 7.54 -19.26 16.36
CA THR A 274 7.92 -20.44 15.57
C THR A 274 9.08 -20.20 14.62
N GLY A 275 9.52 -18.95 14.44
CA GLY A 275 10.63 -18.59 13.57
C GLY A 275 10.50 -17.16 13.05
N THR A 276 11.05 -16.93 11.87
CA THR A 276 10.95 -15.66 11.14
C THR A 276 10.21 -15.85 9.81
N LEU A 277 9.81 -14.74 9.22
CA LEU A 277 9.25 -14.62 7.88
C LEU A 277 9.95 -13.45 7.21
N GLU A 278 10.60 -13.68 6.07
CA GLU A 278 11.21 -12.61 5.28
C GLU A 278 10.11 -11.76 4.62
N ARG A 279 10.32 -10.44 4.55
CA ARG A 279 9.41 -9.51 3.87
C ARG A 279 9.15 -9.93 2.42
N THR A 280 10.18 -10.43 1.76
CA THR A 280 10.13 -10.92 0.37
C THR A 280 9.32 -12.21 0.20
N SER A 281 9.00 -12.93 1.27
CA SER A 281 8.12 -14.10 1.23
C SER A 281 6.63 -13.74 1.16
N VAL A 282 6.27 -12.48 1.44
CA VAL A 282 4.89 -12.01 1.26
C VAL A 282 4.60 -11.88 -0.23
N THR A 283 3.51 -12.50 -0.67
CA THR A 283 3.09 -12.46 -2.07
C THR A 283 2.77 -11.01 -2.47
N PRO A 284 3.30 -10.51 -3.59
CA PRO A 284 2.90 -9.22 -4.14
C PRO A 284 1.37 -9.15 -4.38
N PRO A 285 0.78 -7.95 -4.38
CA PRO A 285 1.42 -6.64 -4.28
C PRO A 285 1.86 -6.32 -2.85
N ALA A 286 2.66 -5.25 -2.66
CA ALA A 286 3.37 -4.85 -1.43
C ALA A 286 2.49 -4.59 -0.17
N LEU A 287 1.74 -5.58 0.30
CA LEU A 287 0.79 -5.43 1.41
C LEU A 287 1.48 -5.05 2.72
N LEU A 288 2.77 -5.34 2.88
CA LEU A 288 3.57 -4.90 4.02
C LEU A 288 3.89 -3.39 4.00
N GLN A 289 3.46 -2.63 3.00
CA GLN A 289 3.38 -1.17 3.06
C GLN A 289 2.09 -0.65 3.68
N ASN A 290 1.13 -1.54 4.01
CA ASN A 290 -0.11 -1.16 4.68
C ASN A 290 0.20 -0.54 6.06
N PRO A 291 -0.27 0.69 6.34
CA PRO A 291 0.00 1.38 7.61
C PRO A 291 -0.85 0.87 8.77
N ARG A 292 -1.77 -0.09 8.55
CA ARG A 292 -2.57 -0.68 9.62
C ARG A 292 -1.72 -1.51 10.57
N THR A 293 -2.19 -1.57 11.80
CA THR A 293 -1.59 -2.39 12.85
C THR A 293 -2.06 -3.84 12.82
N LEU A 294 -3.12 -4.16 12.09
CA LEU A 294 -3.58 -5.53 11.83
C LEU A 294 -4.11 -5.68 10.40
N PHE A 295 -3.60 -6.66 9.67
CA PHE A 295 -4.11 -7.04 8.35
C PHE A 295 -3.59 -8.43 7.94
N PRO A 296 -4.36 -9.22 7.17
CA PRO A 296 -3.86 -10.47 6.61
C PRO A 296 -2.97 -10.22 5.39
N VAL A 297 -2.01 -11.10 5.17
CA VAL A 297 -1.22 -11.20 3.94
C VAL A 297 -1.15 -12.65 3.47
N ALA A 298 -1.05 -12.83 2.15
CA ALA A 298 -0.66 -14.09 1.53
C ALA A 298 0.87 -14.25 1.61
N VAL A 299 1.35 -15.45 1.91
CA VAL A 299 2.78 -15.78 1.80
C VAL A 299 2.99 -16.92 0.83
N MET A 300 4.08 -16.84 0.06
CA MET A 300 4.56 -17.93 -0.79
C MET A 300 5.00 -19.11 0.12
N GLN A 301 4.79 -20.35 -0.35
CA GLN A 301 5.18 -21.57 0.39
C GLN A 301 6.70 -21.75 0.45
#